data_AF-A0A8G1N408-F1
#
_entry.id   AF-A0A8G1N408-F1
#
_cell.length_a   1.000
_cell.length_b   1.000
_cell.length_c   1.000
_cell.angle_alpha   90.00
_cell.angle_beta   90.00
_cell.angle_gamma   90.00
#
_symmetry.space_group_name_H-M   'P 1'
#
loop_
_entity.id
_entity.type
_entity.pdbx_description
1 polymer ?
#
loop_
_entity_poly.entity_id
_entity_poly.type
_entity_poly.pdbx_seq_one_letter_code
_entity_poly.pdbx_strand_id
1 'polypeptide(L)'
;MAFAHNASAAAACEGAPWDAGAIYVGDDRVSHQDREYRAKWWTTGETPGTTGQWGVWEDLGPCDGAEPTAPPTEEPTDEPTEDPTGGPNQGNAHLTGYWHNFDNGSTLLELNQVPDEYDIIAVAFAEQTATPGAVDFALDAGLTSAGYTEAEFKADIAAAQAEGRSVVISVGGEKGNVTVNDGTTAAAFADSVLSLMDEYGFDGVDIDLEHGINAGALETALRAIHSAAGDDLVYTMAPQTIDFQSASAGYYQLATRTKDFLTIVNMQYYNSGSMLGCDGQVYAQGDVDFLTAQACIQLEAGLDPSQVGLGLPAVTRAAGSGYVDPSMVNDALDCLTKLTNCGDFTPDRAYPGIGGAMTWSINWDATNGYRFANTVAGHFGSLPA
;
A
#
# COMPACT_ATOMS: atom_id res chain seq x y z
N MET A 1 -15.98 65.16 37.91
CA MET A 1 -17.15 64.33 37.58
C MET A 1 -16.74 63.39 36.46
N ALA A 2 -16.84 62.10 36.75
CA ALA A 2 -16.86 60.93 35.85
C ALA A 2 -15.87 60.86 34.66
N PHE A 3 -14.80 60.08 34.84
CA PHE A 3 -14.23 59.28 33.75
C PHE A 3 -15.01 57.96 33.67
N ALA A 4 -15.71 57.75 32.56
CA ALA A 4 -16.35 56.46 32.27
C ALA A 4 -15.25 55.43 31.92
N HIS A 5 -15.27 54.28 32.59
CA HIS A 5 -14.47 53.12 32.23
C HIS A 5 -15.10 52.44 31.01
N ASN A 6 -14.40 52.44 29.88
CA ASN A 6 -14.58 51.41 28.86
C ASN A 6 -13.50 50.36 29.11
N ALA A 7 -13.89 49.26 29.76
CA ALA A 7 -13.12 48.03 29.71
C ALA A 7 -13.29 47.45 28.31
N SER A 8 -12.19 47.35 27.54
CA SER A 8 -12.16 46.48 26.37
C SER A 8 -12.19 45.05 26.88
N ALA A 9 -13.26 44.31 26.58
CA ALA A 9 -13.28 42.88 26.78
C ALA A 9 -12.23 42.26 25.84
N ALA A 10 -11.33 41.43 26.37
CA ALA A 10 -10.46 40.61 25.56
C ALA A 10 -11.35 39.60 24.81
N ALA A 11 -11.24 39.53 23.48
CA ALA A 11 -11.85 38.46 22.71
C ALA A 11 -11.18 37.14 23.12
N ALA A 12 -11.99 36.11 23.37
CA ALA A 12 -11.55 34.76 23.71
C ALA A 12 -12.00 33.82 22.57
N CYS A 13 -11.26 32.73 22.35
CA CYS A 13 -11.65 31.72 21.36
C CYS A 13 -13.08 31.23 21.62
N GLU A 14 -13.85 30.95 20.58
CA GLU A 14 -15.22 30.42 20.72
C GLU A 14 -15.19 28.91 21.00
N GLY A 15 -14.18 28.20 20.45
CA GLY A 15 -13.93 26.78 20.68
C GLY A 15 -13.35 26.44 22.07
N ALA A 16 -13.82 25.33 22.66
CA ALA A 16 -13.27 24.81 23.92
C ALA A 16 -11.78 24.42 23.77
N PRO A 17 -10.98 24.40 24.84
CA PRO A 17 -9.59 23.93 24.77
C PRO A 17 -9.53 22.53 24.16
N TRP A 18 -8.63 22.34 23.20
CA TRP A 18 -8.41 21.03 22.59
C TRP A 18 -7.98 20.01 23.64
N ASP A 19 -8.55 18.82 23.55
CA ASP A 19 -8.32 17.66 24.41
C ASP A 19 -7.96 16.46 23.53
N ALA A 20 -6.83 15.83 23.81
CA ALA A 20 -6.31 14.71 23.03
C ALA A 20 -7.21 13.46 23.07
N GLY A 21 -8.04 13.31 24.11
CA GLY A 21 -8.97 12.19 24.26
C GLY A 21 -10.40 12.47 23.77
N ALA A 22 -10.66 13.67 23.25
CA ALA A 22 -11.96 14.03 22.71
C ALA A 22 -12.05 13.71 21.21
N ILE A 23 -13.24 13.28 20.79
CA ILE A 23 -13.60 13.11 19.39
C ILE A 23 -14.13 14.45 18.87
N TYR A 24 -13.60 14.88 17.72
CA TYR A 24 -14.08 16.04 16.99
C TYR A 24 -14.56 15.61 15.60
N VAL A 25 -15.67 16.18 15.14
CA VAL A 25 -16.22 15.96 13.81
C VAL A 25 -16.11 17.23 12.97
N GLY A 26 -16.38 17.12 11.66
CA GLY A 26 -16.29 18.27 10.76
C GLY A 26 -17.04 19.49 11.29
N ASP A 27 -16.39 20.65 11.18
CA ASP A 27 -16.79 21.97 11.70
C ASP A 27 -16.69 22.20 13.22
N ASP A 28 -16.31 21.20 14.02
CA ASP A 28 -16.03 21.40 15.44
C ASP A 28 -14.87 22.37 15.65
N ARG A 29 -15.01 23.27 16.63
CA ARG A 29 -14.02 24.30 16.94
C ARG A 29 -13.34 24.05 18.28
N VAL A 30 -12.02 24.20 18.28
CA VAL A 30 -11.20 24.09 19.48
C VAL A 30 -10.22 25.26 19.58
N SER A 31 -9.75 25.51 20.79
CA SER A 31 -8.64 26.43 21.04
C SER A 31 -7.37 25.69 21.41
N HIS A 32 -6.25 26.10 20.80
CA HIS A 32 -4.92 25.57 21.12
C HIS A 32 -3.88 26.69 20.92
N GLN A 33 -3.00 26.90 21.91
CA GLN A 33 -1.91 27.90 21.84
C GLN A 33 -2.34 29.31 21.39
N ASP A 34 -3.40 29.85 22.01
CA ASP A 34 -3.98 31.18 21.71
C ASP A 34 -4.53 31.36 20.28
N ARG A 35 -4.81 30.25 19.60
CA ARG A 35 -5.40 30.22 18.26
C ARG A 35 -6.65 29.35 18.23
N GLU A 36 -7.56 29.70 17.34
CA GLU A 36 -8.77 28.94 17.09
C GLU A 36 -8.57 28.02 15.87
N TYR A 37 -9.06 26.79 15.99
CA TYR A 37 -8.96 25.79 14.95
C TYR A 37 -10.32 25.14 14.69
N ARG A 38 -10.54 24.76 13.44
CA ARG A 38 -11.73 24.01 13.00
C ARG A 38 -11.34 22.64 12.47
N ALA A 39 -11.97 21.59 12.96
CA ALA A 39 -11.79 20.25 12.44
C ALA A 39 -12.39 20.19 11.03
N LYS A 40 -11.58 19.77 10.04
CA LYS A 40 -12.05 19.60 8.65
C LYS A 40 -12.82 18.30 8.45
N TRP A 41 -12.54 17.30 9.27
CA TRP A 41 -13.16 15.98 9.28
C TRP A 41 -13.00 15.35 10.66
N TRP A 42 -13.51 14.11 10.81
CA TRP A 42 -13.46 13.37 12.08
C TRP A 42 -12.01 13.13 12.55
N THR A 43 -11.74 13.36 13.84
CA THR A 43 -10.38 13.30 14.43
C THR A 43 -10.42 13.03 15.94
N THR A 44 -9.36 12.39 16.46
CA THR A 44 -9.11 12.22 17.90
C THR A 44 -7.60 12.14 18.15
N GLY A 45 -7.08 12.98 19.05
CA GLY A 45 -5.66 12.97 19.41
C GLY A 45 -4.71 13.73 18.47
N GLU A 46 -5.12 14.11 17.25
CA GLU A 46 -4.30 14.97 16.39
C GLU A 46 -4.24 16.41 16.95
N THR A 47 -3.03 16.89 17.28
CA THR A 47 -2.83 18.21 17.90
C THR A 47 -2.95 19.36 16.89
N PRO A 48 -3.81 20.39 17.11
CA PRO A 48 -3.93 21.55 16.22
C PRO A 48 -2.62 22.32 16.04
N GLY A 49 -2.36 22.80 14.82
CA GLY A 49 -1.19 23.63 14.50
C GLY A 49 0.11 22.89 14.16
N THR A 50 0.15 21.56 14.26
CA THR A 50 1.38 20.76 14.04
C THR A 50 1.60 20.33 12.58
N THR A 51 0.55 20.29 11.77
CA THR A 51 0.53 19.69 10.41
C THR A 51 0.25 20.72 9.29
N GLY A 52 0.26 22.02 9.63
CA GLY A 52 0.02 23.12 8.69
C GLY A 52 -1.34 23.07 8.01
N GLN A 53 -1.50 23.77 6.88
CA GLN A 53 -2.79 23.88 6.17
C GLN A 53 -3.32 22.57 5.59
N TRP A 54 -2.49 21.50 5.54
CA TRP A 54 -2.86 20.19 5.00
C TRP A 54 -3.31 19.20 6.07
N GLY A 55 -3.17 19.57 7.34
CA GLY A 55 -3.62 18.81 8.48
C GLY A 55 -5.13 18.81 8.69
N VAL A 56 -5.54 18.02 9.68
CA VAL A 56 -6.90 17.86 10.18
C VAL A 56 -7.53 19.19 10.62
N TRP A 57 -6.71 20.07 11.19
CA TRP A 57 -7.14 21.34 11.74
C TRP A 57 -6.92 22.46 10.72
N GLU A 58 -8.00 23.16 10.39
CA GLU A 58 -7.93 24.46 9.75
C GLU A 58 -7.67 25.53 10.81
N ASP A 59 -6.64 26.33 10.63
CA ASP A 59 -6.34 27.46 11.50
C ASP A 59 -7.26 28.65 11.18
N LEU A 60 -8.09 29.04 12.15
CA LEU A 60 -9.04 30.16 12.03
C LEU A 60 -8.44 31.49 12.49
N GLY A 61 -7.21 31.50 12.99
CA GLY A 61 -6.49 32.69 13.43
C GLY A 61 -6.33 32.81 14.95
N PRO A 62 -5.65 33.87 15.40
CA PRO A 62 -5.51 34.17 16.82
C PRO A 62 -6.85 34.51 17.45
N CYS A 63 -7.01 34.17 18.72
CA CYS A 63 -8.26 34.37 19.46
C CYS A 63 -8.57 35.85 19.79
N ASP A 64 -7.76 36.79 19.32
CA ASP A 64 -7.93 38.24 19.47
C ASP A 64 -8.68 38.93 18.30
N GLY A 65 -9.09 38.16 17.28
CA GLY A 65 -9.94 38.63 16.20
C GLY A 65 -9.21 39.35 15.06
N ALA A 66 -7.89 39.20 14.94
CA ALA A 66 -7.15 39.66 13.77
C ALA A 66 -7.28 38.68 12.59
N GLU A 67 -7.71 39.17 11.41
CA GLU A 67 -7.71 38.37 10.16
C GLU A 67 -6.30 37.85 9.82
N PRO A 68 -6.18 36.63 9.25
CA PRO A 68 -4.90 35.98 9.04
C PRO A 68 -4.04 36.73 8.02
N THR A 69 -2.87 37.19 8.46
CA THR A 69 -1.76 37.54 7.57
C THR A 69 -0.87 36.30 7.43
N ALA A 70 -0.63 35.85 6.20
CA ALA A 70 0.15 34.66 5.90
C ALA A 70 1.55 34.74 6.55
N PRO A 71 2.00 33.72 7.28
CA PRO A 71 3.34 33.70 7.87
C PRO A 71 4.40 33.43 6.78
N PRO A 72 5.66 33.87 6.97
CA PRO A 72 6.73 33.58 6.04
C PRO A 72 7.07 32.08 6.09
N THR A 73 7.36 31.53 4.92
CA THR A 73 7.91 30.18 4.74
C THR A 73 9.33 30.15 5.32
N GLU A 74 9.55 29.40 6.40
CA GLU A 74 10.90 28.99 6.80
C GLU A 74 11.19 27.59 6.22
N GLU A 75 12.32 27.47 5.54
CA GLU A 75 12.90 26.18 5.10
C GLU A 75 13.49 25.45 6.32
N PRO A 76 13.26 24.14 6.48
CA PRO A 76 13.93 23.40 7.53
C PRO A 76 15.41 23.22 7.17
N THR A 77 16.29 23.70 8.03
CA THR A 77 17.71 23.32 8.06
C THR A 77 17.95 22.62 9.39
N ASP A 78 18.22 21.32 9.36
CA ASP A 78 19.24 20.66 10.18
C ASP A 78 19.51 19.25 9.62
N GLU A 79 20.77 18.85 9.75
CA GLU A 79 21.52 17.80 9.05
C GLU A 79 21.06 16.34 9.27
N PRO A 80 21.46 15.41 8.36
CA PRO A 80 21.00 14.02 8.39
C PRO A 80 21.61 13.26 9.56
N THR A 81 20.76 12.70 10.42
CA THR A 81 21.11 11.51 11.18
C THR A 81 21.19 10.35 10.20
N GLU A 82 22.32 9.63 10.24
CA GLU A 82 22.74 8.57 9.34
C GLU A 82 21.58 7.78 8.69
N ASP A 83 21.57 7.76 7.36
CA ASP A 83 20.76 6.83 6.57
C ASP A 83 21.02 5.40 7.08
N PRO A 84 20.00 4.63 7.45
CA PRO A 84 20.12 3.20 7.34
C PRO A 84 20.17 2.90 5.84
N THR A 85 21.38 2.80 5.28
CA THR A 85 21.59 2.23 3.95
C THR A 85 21.28 0.73 4.02
N GLY A 86 19.99 0.40 4.00
CA GLY A 86 19.49 -0.96 3.82
C GLY A 86 19.21 -1.16 2.34
N GLY A 87 20.23 -1.54 1.56
CA GLY A 87 19.99 -2.13 0.25
C GLY A 87 19.18 -3.44 0.37
N PRO A 88 18.70 -4.00 -0.75
CA PRO A 88 17.74 -5.08 -0.73
C PRO A 88 18.39 -6.33 -0.12
N ASN A 89 17.58 -7.09 0.61
CA ASN A 89 17.89 -8.44 1.10
C ASN A 89 18.75 -8.58 2.39
N GLN A 90 18.28 -8.02 3.51
CA GLN A 90 18.82 -8.37 4.86
C GLN A 90 17.95 -9.37 5.64
N GLY A 91 16.86 -9.89 5.05
CA GLY A 91 15.96 -10.88 5.66
C GLY A 91 15.05 -11.54 4.62
N ASN A 92 14.24 -12.52 5.05
CA ASN A 92 13.30 -13.24 4.17
C ASN A 92 12.06 -12.42 3.75
N ALA A 93 11.93 -11.17 4.25
CA ALA A 93 10.79 -10.30 3.96
C ALA A 93 11.08 -9.42 2.75
N HIS A 94 10.04 -9.18 1.94
CA HIS A 94 10.08 -8.40 0.72
C HIS A 94 9.18 -7.18 0.81
N LEU A 95 9.60 -6.08 0.17
CA LEU A 95 8.72 -4.96 -0.12
C LEU A 95 8.31 -5.02 -1.59
N THR A 96 7.03 -5.28 -1.83
CA THR A 96 6.45 -5.21 -3.18
C THR A 96 5.92 -3.80 -3.45
N GLY A 97 6.21 -3.24 -4.61
CA GLY A 97 5.68 -1.93 -5.02
C GLY A 97 5.06 -1.99 -6.40
N TYR A 98 3.86 -1.43 -6.56
CA TYR A 98 3.27 -1.24 -7.88
C TYR A 98 3.91 -0.05 -8.59
N TRP A 99 4.39 -0.25 -9.82
CA TRP A 99 4.91 0.81 -10.69
C TRP A 99 3.86 1.13 -11.77
N HIS A 100 3.50 2.39 -11.91
CA HIS A 100 2.46 2.83 -12.83
C HIS A 100 3.00 2.91 -14.27
N ASN A 101 2.45 2.08 -15.15
CA ASN A 101 2.54 2.25 -16.60
C ASN A 101 1.42 3.19 -17.10
N PHE A 102 1.21 4.31 -16.41
CA PHE A 102 0.20 5.32 -16.74
C PHE A 102 0.38 6.56 -15.85
N ASP A 103 -0.18 7.70 -16.28
CA ASP A 103 -0.26 8.91 -15.45
C ASP A 103 -1.65 9.05 -14.81
N ASN A 104 -1.68 9.05 -13.47
CA ASN A 104 -2.87 9.33 -12.65
C ASN A 104 -2.71 10.53 -11.71
N GLY A 105 -1.69 11.38 -11.94
CA GLY A 105 -1.36 12.54 -11.10
C GLY A 105 -0.41 12.24 -9.93
N SER A 106 0.13 11.01 -9.84
CA SER A 106 1.30 10.68 -9.03
C SER A 106 2.60 11.04 -9.76
N THR A 107 3.76 10.78 -9.14
CA THR A 107 5.05 11.01 -9.80
C THR A 107 5.22 10.05 -10.98
N LEU A 108 5.45 10.58 -12.19
CA LEU A 108 5.84 9.76 -13.34
C LEU A 108 7.30 9.31 -13.16
N LEU A 109 7.56 8.02 -13.31
CA LEU A 109 8.88 7.42 -13.05
C LEU A 109 9.29 6.51 -14.19
N GLU A 110 10.56 6.56 -14.59
CA GLU A 110 11.21 5.47 -15.32
C GLU A 110 11.55 4.33 -14.34
N LEU A 111 11.80 3.12 -14.85
CA LEU A 111 11.99 1.96 -13.98
C LEU A 111 13.33 2.04 -13.23
N ASN A 112 14.38 2.57 -13.86
CA ASN A 112 15.67 2.83 -13.20
C ASN A 112 15.63 3.86 -12.05
N GLN A 113 14.49 4.54 -11.84
CA GLN A 113 14.31 5.51 -10.75
C GLN A 113 13.65 4.89 -9.52
N VAL A 114 13.24 3.62 -9.58
CA VAL A 114 12.62 2.93 -8.46
C VAL A 114 13.69 2.64 -7.38
N PRO A 115 13.52 3.14 -6.15
CA PRO A 115 14.48 2.92 -5.06
C PRO A 115 14.74 1.45 -4.76
N ASP A 116 15.94 1.13 -4.29
CA ASP A 116 16.39 -0.25 -4.06
C ASP A 116 15.65 -0.96 -2.92
N GLU A 117 14.92 -0.21 -2.08
CA GLU A 117 14.07 -0.72 -1.03
C GLU A 117 12.94 -1.63 -1.54
N TYR A 118 12.54 -1.51 -2.82
CA TYR A 118 11.50 -2.38 -3.40
C TYR A 118 12.11 -3.65 -4.01
N ASP A 119 11.97 -4.78 -3.34
CA ASP A 119 12.49 -6.08 -3.79
C ASP A 119 11.70 -6.66 -4.97
N ILE A 120 10.38 -6.41 -5.03
CA ILE A 120 9.50 -6.86 -6.11
C ILE A 120 8.78 -5.64 -6.72
N ILE A 121 8.99 -5.40 -8.00
CA ILE A 121 8.34 -4.33 -8.76
C ILE A 121 7.21 -4.94 -9.60
N ALA A 122 5.96 -4.61 -9.27
CA ALA A 122 4.79 -5.04 -10.02
C ALA A 122 4.40 -3.98 -11.06
N VAL A 123 4.63 -4.27 -12.34
CA VAL A 123 4.32 -3.34 -13.45
C VAL A 123 2.81 -3.34 -13.70
N ALA A 124 2.18 -2.19 -13.45
CA ALA A 124 0.73 -2.01 -13.48
C ALA A 124 0.30 -1.29 -14.77
N PHE A 125 -0.40 -1.90 -15.72
CA PHE A 125 -0.84 -3.30 -15.79
C PHE A 125 -0.72 -3.82 -17.22
N ALA A 126 -0.72 -5.14 -17.39
CA ALA A 126 -1.12 -5.76 -18.66
C ALA A 126 -2.64 -5.71 -18.81
N GLU A 127 -3.11 -5.45 -20.02
CA GLU A 127 -4.52 -5.27 -20.34
C GLU A 127 -5.06 -6.43 -21.16
N GLN A 128 -6.38 -6.67 -21.10
CA GLN A 128 -6.99 -7.71 -21.92
C GLN A 128 -6.96 -7.31 -23.41
N THR A 129 -6.57 -8.26 -24.26
CA THR A 129 -6.74 -8.13 -25.71
C THR A 129 -8.18 -8.40 -26.15
N ALA A 130 -8.45 -8.27 -27.45
CA ALA A 130 -9.70 -8.72 -28.07
C ALA A 130 -9.93 -10.24 -27.93
N THR A 131 -8.90 -11.03 -27.64
CA THR A 131 -9.01 -12.47 -27.39
C THR A 131 -9.28 -12.71 -25.90
N PRO A 132 -10.41 -13.34 -25.52
CA PRO A 132 -10.69 -13.67 -24.12
C PRO A 132 -9.57 -14.47 -23.45
N GLY A 133 -9.17 -14.04 -22.26
CA GLY A 133 -8.08 -14.61 -21.48
C GLY A 133 -6.69 -14.12 -21.88
N ALA A 134 -6.47 -13.65 -23.11
CA ALA A 134 -5.16 -13.15 -23.51
C ALA A 134 -4.94 -11.71 -23.05
N VAL A 135 -3.74 -11.44 -22.55
CA VAL A 135 -3.28 -10.11 -22.13
C VAL A 135 -2.19 -9.59 -23.05
N ASP A 136 -1.99 -8.28 -23.04
CA ASP A 136 -0.90 -7.61 -23.75
C ASP A 136 -0.40 -6.43 -22.92
N PHE A 137 0.82 -5.99 -23.18
CA PHE A 137 1.45 -4.88 -22.49
C PHE A 137 2.22 -4.03 -23.49
N ALA A 138 2.02 -2.72 -23.39
CA ALA A 138 2.83 -1.72 -24.07
C ALA A 138 3.18 -0.62 -23.08
N LEU A 139 4.41 -0.13 -23.15
CA LEU A 139 4.86 1.02 -22.35
C LEU A 139 3.99 2.25 -22.67
N ASP A 140 3.57 2.97 -21.63
CA ASP A 140 2.60 4.05 -21.73
C ASP A 140 3.02 5.15 -22.71
N ALA A 141 2.03 5.74 -23.38
CA ALA A 141 2.25 6.83 -24.33
C ALA A 141 2.82 8.09 -23.65
N GLY A 142 2.46 8.35 -22.39
CA GLY A 142 2.99 9.45 -21.60
C GLY A 142 4.49 9.28 -21.31
N LEU A 143 4.90 8.08 -20.91
CA LEU A 143 6.30 7.71 -20.69
C LEU A 143 7.13 7.80 -21.97
N THR A 144 6.64 7.18 -23.04
CA THR A 144 7.33 7.21 -24.35
C THR A 144 7.40 8.62 -24.95
N SER A 145 6.38 9.44 -24.74
CA SER A 145 6.41 10.86 -25.15
C SER A 145 7.39 11.69 -24.32
N ALA A 146 7.68 11.30 -23.07
CA ALA A 146 8.69 11.91 -22.22
C ALA A 146 10.12 11.49 -22.58
N GLY A 147 10.27 10.49 -23.47
CA GLY A 147 11.56 10.02 -23.98
C GLY A 147 11.94 8.61 -23.53
N TYR A 148 11.16 7.99 -22.63
CA TYR A 148 11.44 6.66 -22.10
C TYR A 148 11.03 5.58 -23.12
N THR A 149 12.01 4.91 -23.71
CA THR A 149 11.78 3.94 -24.78
C THR A 149 11.54 2.54 -24.25
N GLU A 150 10.88 1.70 -25.05
CA GLU A 150 10.68 0.28 -24.73
C GLU A 150 12.01 -0.48 -24.59
N ALA A 151 13.05 -0.06 -25.34
CA ALA A 151 14.38 -0.64 -25.22
C ALA A 151 15.07 -0.27 -23.90
N GLU A 152 14.88 0.96 -23.42
CA GLU A 152 15.35 1.39 -22.09
C GLU A 152 14.56 0.66 -21.00
N PHE A 153 13.24 0.54 -21.13
CA PHE A 153 12.42 -0.23 -20.19
C PHE A 153 12.89 -1.67 -20.04
N LYS A 154 13.16 -2.37 -21.14
CA LYS A 154 13.72 -3.74 -21.12
C LYS A 154 15.13 -3.78 -20.50
N ALA A 155 15.95 -2.76 -20.72
CA ALA A 155 17.28 -2.67 -20.12
C ALA A 155 17.20 -2.41 -18.60
N ASP A 156 16.25 -1.59 -18.16
CA ASP A 156 16.03 -1.26 -16.76
C ASP A 156 15.48 -2.48 -15.98
N ILE A 157 14.62 -3.31 -16.60
CA ILE A 157 14.19 -4.60 -16.02
C ILE A 157 15.42 -5.47 -15.74
N ALA A 158 16.28 -5.64 -16.75
CA ALA A 158 17.49 -6.43 -16.62
C ALA A 158 18.48 -5.86 -15.59
N ALA A 159 18.52 -4.53 -15.42
CA ALA A 159 19.35 -3.88 -14.42
C ALA A 159 18.84 -4.15 -13.00
N ALA A 160 17.53 -3.98 -12.75
CA ALA A 160 16.91 -4.30 -11.46
C ALA A 160 17.12 -5.78 -11.08
N GLN A 161 17.00 -6.69 -12.06
CA GLN A 161 17.29 -8.12 -11.87
C GLN A 161 18.75 -8.41 -11.53
N ALA A 162 19.68 -7.69 -12.16
CA ALA A 162 21.11 -7.83 -11.84
C ALA A 162 21.44 -7.37 -10.40
N GLU A 163 20.57 -6.55 -9.80
CA GLU A 163 20.64 -6.11 -8.40
C GLU A 163 19.91 -7.05 -7.44
N GLY A 164 19.33 -8.15 -7.94
CA GLY A 164 18.64 -9.17 -7.15
C GLY A 164 17.16 -8.87 -6.88
N ARG A 165 16.59 -7.89 -7.59
CA ARG A 165 15.18 -7.50 -7.51
C ARG A 165 14.37 -8.27 -8.54
N SER A 166 13.09 -8.47 -8.30
CA SER A 166 12.18 -9.11 -9.26
C SER A 166 11.28 -8.07 -9.91
N VAL A 167 11.03 -8.20 -11.21
CA VAL A 167 10.05 -7.38 -11.93
C VAL A 167 8.98 -8.30 -12.52
N VAL A 168 7.74 -8.14 -12.07
CA VAL A 168 6.59 -8.95 -12.50
C VAL A 168 5.61 -8.10 -13.27
N ILE A 169 4.91 -8.71 -14.24
CA ILE A 169 3.79 -8.05 -14.91
C ILE A 169 2.51 -8.27 -14.10
N SER A 170 1.84 -7.20 -13.70
CA SER A 170 0.55 -7.29 -13.00
C SER A 170 -0.61 -7.31 -13.98
N VAL A 171 -1.56 -8.22 -13.75
CA VAL A 171 -2.78 -8.35 -14.52
C VAL A 171 -3.98 -7.97 -13.64
N GLY A 172 -4.64 -6.88 -14.00
CA GLY A 172 -5.90 -6.48 -13.38
C GLY A 172 -6.00 -4.98 -13.15
N GLY A 173 -6.13 -4.58 -11.89
CA GLY A 173 -6.47 -3.23 -11.48
C GLY A 173 -7.95 -2.87 -11.71
N GLU A 174 -8.38 -1.73 -11.17
CA GLU A 174 -9.79 -1.27 -11.16
C GLU A 174 -10.50 -1.42 -12.53
N LYS A 175 -9.77 -1.18 -13.62
CA LYS A 175 -10.28 -1.21 -15.00
C LYS A 175 -9.97 -2.51 -15.76
N GLY A 176 -9.08 -3.37 -15.25
CA GLY A 176 -8.72 -4.62 -15.89
C GLY A 176 -9.85 -5.63 -15.78
N ASN A 177 -10.37 -6.10 -16.91
CA ASN A 177 -11.48 -7.04 -16.96
C ASN A 177 -11.11 -8.37 -17.62
N VAL A 178 -9.90 -8.86 -17.33
CA VAL A 178 -9.37 -10.09 -17.93
C VAL A 178 -10.21 -11.29 -17.51
N THR A 179 -10.89 -11.90 -18.46
CA THR A 179 -11.73 -13.07 -18.20
C THR A 179 -10.94 -14.37 -18.35
N VAL A 180 -10.64 -15.03 -17.22
CA VAL A 180 -10.06 -16.39 -17.18
C VAL A 180 -11.03 -17.32 -16.46
N ASN A 181 -11.84 -18.08 -17.20
CA ASN A 181 -12.98 -18.82 -16.64
C ASN A 181 -13.18 -20.25 -17.16
N ASP A 182 -12.38 -20.69 -18.13
CA ASP A 182 -12.38 -22.04 -18.67
C ASP A 182 -10.99 -22.44 -19.19
N GLY A 183 -10.84 -23.66 -19.71
CA GLY A 183 -9.56 -24.14 -20.22
C GLY A 183 -9.04 -23.38 -21.45
N THR A 184 -9.92 -22.74 -22.23
CA THR A 184 -9.50 -21.99 -23.43
C THR A 184 -8.93 -20.63 -23.04
N THR A 185 -9.64 -19.91 -22.18
CA THR A 185 -9.18 -18.63 -21.62
C THR A 185 -7.96 -18.81 -20.72
N ALA A 186 -7.86 -19.91 -19.98
CA ALA A 186 -6.66 -20.26 -19.21
C ALA A 186 -5.43 -20.48 -20.09
N ALA A 187 -5.58 -21.19 -21.22
CA ALA A 187 -4.48 -21.37 -22.17
C ALA A 187 -4.06 -20.04 -22.81
N ALA A 188 -5.02 -19.22 -23.26
CA ALA A 188 -4.76 -17.90 -23.82
C ALA A 188 -4.05 -16.97 -22.82
N PHE A 189 -4.44 -17.03 -21.54
CA PHE A 189 -3.78 -16.30 -20.47
C PHE A 189 -2.33 -16.76 -20.28
N ALA A 190 -2.11 -18.06 -20.12
CA ALA A 190 -0.77 -18.61 -19.95
C ALA A 190 0.16 -18.27 -21.13
N ASP A 191 -0.30 -18.48 -22.36
CA ASP A 191 0.47 -18.24 -23.57
C ASP A 191 0.86 -16.75 -23.71
N SER A 192 -0.07 -15.83 -23.41
CA SER A 192 0.20 -14.39 -23.51
C SER A 192 1.11 -13.89 -22.39
N VAL A 193 0.93 -14.34 -21.14
CA VAL A 193 1.84 -13.99 -20.04
C VAL A 193 3.26 -14.50 -20.32
N LEU A 194 3.41 -15.75 -20.79
CA LEU A 194 4.72 -16.27 -21.17
C LEU A 194 5.35 -15.47 -22.31
N SER A 195 4.56 -15.03 -23.30
CA SER A 195 5.06 -14.15 -24.37
C SER A 195 5.55 -12.81 -23.83
N LEU A 196 4.87 -12.22 -22.85
CA LEU A 196 5.30 -10.97 -22.22
C LEU A 196 6.56 -11.18 -21.38
N MET A 197 6.67 -12.29 -20.64
CA MET A 197 7.88 -12.66 -19.93
C MET A 197 9.07 -12.81 -20.89
N ASP A 198 8.89 -13.50 -22.02
CA ASP A 198 9.93 -13.66 -23.05
C ASP A 198 10.32 -12.32 -23.71
N GLU A 199 9.35 -11.44 -23.95
CA GLU A 199 9.57 -10.18 -24.68
C GLU A 199 10.23 -9.10 -23.82
N TYR A 200 9.82 -8.98 -22.55
CA TYR A 200 10.26 -7.93 -21.64
C TYR A 200 11.28 -8.41 -20.61
N GLY A 201 11.39 -9.72 -20.40
CA GLY A 201 12.24 -10.31 -19.38
C GLY A 201 11.61 -10.33 -17.99
N PHE A 202 10.28 -10.26 -17.85
CA PHE A 202 9.65 -10.33 -16.51
C PHE A 202 9.93 -11.65 -15.80
N ASP A 203 10.16 -11.59 -14.48
CA ASP A 203 10.41 -12.76 -13.61
C ASP A 203 9.14 -13.57 -13.32
N GLY A 204 7.97 -12.98 -13.62
CA GLY A 204 6.70 -13.67 -13.48
C GLY A 204 5.51 -12.73 -13.54
N VAL A 205 4.47 -13.07 -12.78
CA VAL A 205 3.13 -12.47 -12.92
C VAL A 205 2.51 -12.18 -11.55
N ASP A 206 1.84 -11.04 -11.46
CA ASP A 206 0.98 -10.66 -10.35
C ASP A 206 -0.49 -10.73 -10.77
N ILE A 207 -1.34 -11.31 -9.90
CA ILE A 207 -2.78 -11.46 -10.14
C ILE A 207 -3.56 -10.48 -9.26
N ASP A 208 -4.07 -9.43 -9.89
CA ASP A 208 -4.82 -8.31 -9.29
C ASP A 208 -6.21 -8.12 -9.94
N LEU A 209 -6.88 -9.22 -10.23
CA LEU A 209 -8.23 -9.24 -10.81
C LEU A 209 -9.30 -8.99 -9.74
N GLU A 210 -9.94 -7.82 -9.80
CA GLU A 210 -10.86 -7.35 -8.74
C GLU A 210 -12.36 -7.64 -9.00
N HIS A 211 -12.72 -8.15 -10.19
CA HIS A 211 -14.12 -8.41 -10.59
C HIS A 211 -14.58 -9.87 -10.37
N GLY A 212 -13.89 -10.56 -9.45
CA GLY A 212 -14.09 -11.97 -9.14
C GLY A 212 -13.37 -12.91 -10.10
N ILE A 213 -12.88 -14.04 -9.57
CA ILE A 213 -12.03 -14.98 -10.33
C ILE A 213 -12.60 -16.40 -10.37
N ASN A 214 -12.24 -17.15 -11.42
CA ASN A 214 -12.40 -18.60 -11.45
C ASN A 214 -11.09 -19.26 -11.03
N ALA A 215 -11.02 -19.71 -9.78
CA ALA A 215 -9.82 -20.32 -9.21
C ALA A 215 -9.31 -21.53 -10.00
N GLY A 216 -10.19 -22.36 -10.57
CA GLY A 216 -9.78 -23.55 -11.32
C GLY A 216 -9.17 -23.22 -12.68
N ALA A 217 -9.70 -22.21 -13.37
CA ALA A 217 -9.15 -21.75 -14.64
C ALA A 217 -7.81 -21.04 -14.45
N LEU A 218 -7.70 -20.16 -13.44
CA LEU A 218 -6.44 -19.51 -13.12
C LEU A 218 -5.39 -20.49 -12.61
N GLU A 219 -5.74 -21.46 -11.77
CA GLU A 219 -4.81 -22.53 -11.35
C GLU A 219 -4.25 -23.26 -12.58
N THR A 220 -5.10 -23.60 -13.55
CA THR A 220 -4.67 -24.25 -14.80
C THR A 220 -3.66 -23.39 -15.55
N ALA A 221 -3.93 -22.09 -15.68
CA ALA A 221 -3.05 -21.16 -16.38
C ALA A 221 -1.71 -20.97 -15.65
N LEU A 222 -1.75 -20.73 -14.34
CA LEU A 222 -0.57 -20.48 -13.51
C LEU A 222 0.33 -21.71 -13.40
N ARG A 223 -0.25 -22.91 -13.33
CA ARG A 223 0.54 -24.15 -13.40
C ARG A 223 1.21 -24.34 -14.77
N ALA A 224 0.57 -23.90 -15.86
CA ALA A 224 1.20 -23.90 -17.18
C ALA A 224 2.35 -22.90 -17.27
N ILE A 225 2.18 -21.68 -16.72
CA ILE A 225 3.24 -20.67 -16.63
C ILE A 225 4.42 -21.21 -15.80
N HIS A 226 4.16 -21.70 -14.58
CA HIS A 226 5.19 -22.31 -13.72
C HIS A 226 5.92 -23.47 -14.39
N SER A 227 5.19 -24.35 -15.09
CA SER A 227 5.82 -25.46 -15.81
C SER A 227 6.75 -25.01 -16.95
N ALA A 228 6.55 -23.82 -17.50
CA ALA A 228 7.39 -23.27 -18.58
C ALA A 228 8.54 -22.41 -18.05
N ALA A 229 8.27 -21.58 -17.03
CA ALA A 229 9.24 -20.66 -16.42
C ALA A 229 10.21 -21.37 -15.45
N GLY A 230 9.77 -22.46 -14.80
CA GLY A 230 10.56 -23.18 -13.80
C GLY A 230 10.39 -22.62 -12.38
N ASP A 231 11.21 -23.14 -11.46
CA ASP A 231 11.11 -22.87 -10.02
C ASP A 231 11.49 -21.43 -9.63
N ASP A 232 12.09 -20.67 -10.55
CA ASP A 232 12.46 -19.27 -10.36
C ASP A 232 11.29 -18.29 -10.65
N LEU A 233 10.10 -18.80 -11.03
CA LEU A 233 8.92 -17.97 -11.28
C LEU A 233 8.53 -17.16 -10.04
N VAL A 234 8.43 -15.84 -10.21
CA VAL A 234 7.88 -14.93 -9.19
C VAL A 234 6.39 -14.77 -9.42
N TYR A 235 5.59 -15.43 -8.59
CA TYR A 235 4.14 -15.42 -8.68
C TYR A 235 3.52 -14.76 -7.45
N THR A 236 2.89 -13.60 -7.65
CA THR A 236 2.21 -12.85 -6.58
C THR A 236 0.70 -12.70 -6.82
N MET A 237 -0.01 -12.33 -5.76
CA MET A 237 -1.42 -11.97 -5.84
C MET A 237 -1.70 -10.71 -5.03
N ALA A 238 -2.67 -9.91 -5.44
CA ALA A 238 -3.20 -8.79 -4.66
C ALA A 238 -4.74 -8.86 -4.51
N PRO A 239 -5.27 -9.88 -3.83
CA PRO A 239 -6.70 -9.98 -3.56
C PRO A 239 -7.21 -8.81 -2.73
N GLN A 240 -8.50 -8.46 -2.87
CA GLN A 240 -9.17 -7.64 -1.87
C GLN A 240 -9.46 -8.47 -0.62
N THR A 241 -9.69 -7.82 0.53
CA THR A 241 -10.02 -8.51 1.79
C THR A 241 -11.23 -9.46 1.67
N ILE A 242 -12.26 -9.05 0.90
CA ILE A 242 -13.45 -9.88 0.65
C ILE A 242 -13.11 -11.25 0.04
N ASP A 243 -12.01 -11.37 -0.69
CA ASP A 243 -11.63 -12.58 -1.42
C ASP A 243 -10.94 -13.64 -0.54
N PHE A 244 -10.72 -13.31 0.74
CA PHE A 244 -10.19 -14.23 1.76
C PHE A 244 -11.14 -14.51 2.92
N GLN A 245 -12.32 -13.86 2.98
CA GLN A 245 -13.29 -14.04 4.06
C GLN A 245 -14.00 -15.43 4.10
N SER A 246 -13.77 -16.29 3.12
CA SER A 246 -14.37 -17.64 3.07
C SER A 246 -13.50 -18.60 2.28
N ALA A 247 -13.45 -19.87 2.71
CA ALA A 247 -12.80 -20.95 1.97
C ALA A 247 -13.43 -21.24 0.58
N SER A 248 -14.62 -20.69 0.31
CA SER A 248 -15.26 -20.74 -1.00
C SER A 248 -14.90 -19.59 -1.93
N ALA A 249 -14.21 -18.55 -1.44
CA ALA A 249 -13.83 -17.39 -2.22
C ALA A 249 -12.74 -17.76 -3.25
N GLY A 250 -12.74 -17.04 -4.38
CA GLY A 250 -11.87 -17.36 -5.52
C GLY A 250 -10.40 -17.33 -5.16
N TYR A 251 -9.91 -16.23 -4.57
CA TYR A 251 -8.48 -16.11 -4.23
C TYR A 251 -8.07 -17.01 -3.09
N TYR A 252 -8.91 -17.21 -2.07
CA TYR A 252 -8.65 -18.23 -1.05
C TYR A 252 -8.38 -19.60 -1.70
N GLN A 253 -9.25 -20.03 -2.62
CA GLN A 253 -9.08 -21.29 -3.33
C GLN A 253 -7.85 -21.32 -4.21
N LEU A 254 -7.57 -20.23 -4.92
CA LEU A 254 -6.40 -20.14 -5.79
C LEU A 254 -5.12 -20.26 -4.95
N ALA A 255 -4.96 -19.43 -3.92
CA ALA A 255 -3.76 -19.38 -3.08
C ALA A 255 -3.48 -20.72 -2.39
N THR A 256 -4.51 -21.36 -1.84
CA THR A 256 -4.34 -22.67 -1.20
C THR A 256 -4.05 -23.79 -2.19
N ARG A 257 -4.50 -23.68 -3.45
CA ARG A 257 -4.22 -24.68 -4.50
C ARG A 257 -2.90 -24.46 -5.22
N THR A 258 -2.34 -23.26 -5.23
CA THR A 258 -1.06 -22.93 -5.87
C THR A 258 0.05 -22.68 -4.87
N LYS A 259 -0.19 -22.96 -3.58
CA LYS A 259 0.77 -22.77 -2.47
C LYS A 259 2.16 -23.35 -2.77
N ASP A 260 2.24 -24.42 -3.57
CA ASP A 260 3.49 -25.10 -3.91
C ASP A 260 4.48 -24.23 -4.71
N PHE A 261 4.04 -23.16 -5.37
CA PHE A 261 4.88 -22.25 -6.15
C PHE A 261 4.48 -20.76 -6.04
N LEU A 262 3.58 -20.44 -5.11
CA LEU A 262 3.18 -19.08 -4.80
C LEU A 262 4.30 -18.35 -4.05
N THR A 263 4.74 -17.19 -4.54
CA THR A 263 5.73 -16.36 -3.87
C THR A 263 5.11 -15.65 -2.67
N ILE A 264 4.11 -14.78 -2.90
CA ILE A 264 3.46 -14.01 -1.83
C ILE A 264 2.06 -13.54 -2.20
N VAL A 265 1.16 -13.53 -1.22
CA VAL A 265 -0.15 -12.87 -1.28
C VAL A 265 -0.03 -11.52 -0.59
N ASN A 266 -0.05 -10.46 -1.39
CA ASN A 266 -0.05 -9.08 -0.95
C ASN A 266 -1.49 -8.56 -0.91
N MET A 267 -2.30 -9.10 0.00
CA MET A 267 -3.71 -8.71 0.11
C MET A 267 -3.84 -7.19 0.29
N GLN A 268 -4.84 -6.58 -0.34
CA GLN A 268 -5.10 -5.14 -0.26
C GLN A 268 -5.90 -4.83 1.02
N TYR A 269 -5.23 -4.31 2.06
CA TYR A 269 -5.86 -3.99 3.36
C TYR A 269 -6.52 -2.59 3.37
N TYR A 270 -7.01 -2.13 2.23
CA TYR A 270 -7.57 -0.80 2.01
C TYR A 270 -8.77 -0.85 1.07
N ASN A 271 -9.52 0.25 0.93
CA ASN A 271 -10.78 0.29 0.17
C ASN A 271 -11.80 -0.84 0.51
N SER A 272 -11.71 -1.39 1.72
CA SER A 272 -12.40 -2.60 2.16
C SER A 272 -13.61 -2.30 3.04
N GLY A 273 -13.51 -1.27 3.88
CA GLY A 273 -14.40 -1.14 5.04
C GLY A 273 -14.06 -2.17 6.12
N SER A 274 -15.02 -2.54 6.96
CA SER A 274 -14.81 -3.50 8.04
C SER A 274 -14.93 -4.95 7.59
N MET A 275 -14.10 -5.83 8.15
CA MET A 275 -14.08 -7.27 7.87
C MET A 275 -14.04 -8.09 9.17
N LEU A 276 -14.43 -9.37 9.07
CA LEU A 276 -14.27 -10.29 10.20
C LEU A 276 -12.82 -10.75 10.28
N GLY A 277 -12.20 -10.74 11.45
CA GLY A 277 -10.93 -11.39 11.72
C GLY A 277 -11.05 -12.91 11.81
N CYS A 278 -9.92 -13.61 11.96
CA CYS A 278 -9.90 -15.07 12.16
C CYS A 278 -10.63 -15.52 13.45
N ASP A 279 -10.78 -14.63 14.43
CA ASP A 279 -11.55 -14.84 15.66
C ASP A 279 -13.06 -14.57 15.52
N GLY A 280 -13.50 -14.16 14.33
CA GLY A 280 -14.89 -13.81 14.03
C GLY A 280 -15.35 -12.46 14.57
N GLN A 281 -14.47 -11.61 15.09
CA GLN A 281 -14.79 -10.23 15.47
C GLN A 281 -14.64 -9.27 14.28
N VAL A 282 -15.30 -8.10 14.35
CA VAL A 282 -15.27 -7.10 13.27
C VAL A 282 -14.14 -6.10 13.51
N TYR A 283 -13.29 -5.93 12.51
CA TYR A 283 -12.19 -4.95 12.51
C TYR A 283 -12.39 -3.95 11.38
N ALA A 284 -12.05 -2.69 11.61
CA ALA A 284 -12.14 -1.63 10.61
C ALA A 284 -10.75 -1.34 10.01
N GLN A 285 -10.67 -1.19 8.69
CA GLN A 285 -9.44 -0.76 8.01
C GLN A 285 -8.86 0.53 8.61
N GLY A 286 -7.55 0.73 8.43
CA GLY A 286 -6.83 1.87 9.00
C GLY A 286 -6.32 1.66 10.43
N ASP A 287 -6.33 0.41 10.91
CA ASP A 287 -5.97 0.03 12.27
C ASP A 287 -5.07 -1.23 12.28
N VAL A 288 -4.17 -1.33 13.26
CA VAL A 288 -3.24 -2.46 13.40
C VAL A 288 -3.98 -3.79 13.61
N ASP A 289 -5.12 -3.78 14.29
CA ASP A 289 -5.93 -4.98 14.51
C ASP A 289 -6.55 -5.46 13.21
N PHE A 290 -6.90 -4.56 12.30
CA PHE A 290 -7.36 -4.95 10.98
C PHE A 290 -6.25 -5.64 10.19
N LEU A 291 -5.02 -5.09 10.19
CA LEU A 291 -3.91 -5.72 9.47
C LEU A 291 -3.60 -7.12 10.00
N THR A 292 -3.50 -7.24 11.31
CA THR A 292 -3.11 -8.49 11.98
C THR A 292 -4.23 -9.53 11.96
N ALA A 293 -5.49 -9.15 12.20
CA ALA A 293 -6.63 -10.07 12.18
C ALA A 293 -6.98 -10.56 10.77
N GLN A 294 -6.77 -9.73 9.74
CA GLN A 294 -6.96 -10.14 8.35
C GLN A 294 -5.78 -11.00 7.84
N ALA A 295 -4.53 -10.70 8.22
CA ALA A 295 -3.38 -11.59 7.94
C ALA A 295 -3.54 -12.96 8.62
N CYS A 296 -4.09 -13.00 9.84
CA CYS A 296 -4.36 -14.24 10.56
C CYS A 296 -5.21 -15.22 9.75
N ILE A 297 -6.20 -14.75 8.98
CA ILE A 297 -7.05 -15.62 8.14
C ILE A 297 -6.21 -16.38 7.11
N GLN A 298 -5.26 -15.69 6.46
CA GLN A 298 -4.37 -16.28 5.46
C GLN A 298 -3.42 -17.31 6.09
N LEU A 299 -2.90 -16.99 7.27
CA LEU A 299 -1.99 -17.86 8.03
C LEU A 299 -2.72 -19.12 8.54
N GLU A 300 -3.96 -19.00 9.00
CA GLU A 300 -4.79 -20.13 9.45
C GLU A 300 -5.38 -20.93 8.28
N ALA A 301 -5.52 -20.32 7.10
CA ALA A 301 -5.81 -21.03 5.84
C ALA A 301 -4.68 -21.98 5.43
N GLY A 302 -3.51 -21.86 6.06
CA GLY A 302 -2.37 -22.73 5.89
C GLY A 302 -1.36 -22.23 4.87
N LEU A 303 -1.37 -20.95 4.48
CA LEU A 303 -0.24 -20.34 3.77
C LEU A 303 1.00 -20.33 4.67
N ASP A 304 2.18 -20.41 4.05
CA ASP A 304 3.42 -20.20 4.80
C ASP A 304 3.50 -18.73 5.22
N PRO A 305 4.04 -18.38 6.40
CA PRO A 305 4.30 -16.98 6.74
C PRO A 305 4.99 -16.20 5.62
N SER A 306 5.95 -16.81 4.92
CA SER A 306 6.67 -16.13 3.82
C SER A 306 5.77 -15.79 2.63
N GLN A 307 4.59 -16.40 2.55
CA GLN A 307 3.61 -16.18 1.48
C GLN A 307 2.53 -15.16 1.85
N VAL A 308 2.65 -14.47 2.99
CA VAL A 308 1.68 -13.47 3.45
C VAL A 308 2.36 -12.10 3.56
N GLY A 309 1.86 -11.14 2.79
CA GLY A 309 2.32 -9.75 2.79
C GLY A 309 1.20 -8.76 3.11
N LEU A 310 1.55 -7.63 3.73
CA LEU A 310 0.61 -6.56 4.11
C LEU A 310 0.56 -5.47 3.03
N GLY A 311 -0.49 -5.45 2.19
CA GLY A 311 -0.69 -4.46 1.13
C GLY A 311 -1.40 -3.18 1.58
N LEU A 312 -0.72 -2.03 1.51
CA LEU A 312 -1.19 -0.74 2.04
C LEU A 312 -1.03 0.43 1.06
N PRO A 313 -1.85 1.49 1.17
CA PRO A 313 -1.64 2.70 0.38
C PRO A 313 -0.37 3.45 0.84
N ALA A 314 0.49 3.84 -0.09
CA ALA A 314 1.73 4.59 0.22
C ALA A 314 1.43 5.97 0.82
N VAL A 315 0.35 6.60 0.36
CA VAL A 315 -0.17 7.89 0.82
C VAL A 315 -1.69 7.87 0.89
N THR A 316 -2.27 8.83 1.60
CA THR A 316 -3.72 9.00 1.70
C THR A 316 -4.42 9.19 0.35
N ARG A 317 -3.73 9.70 -0.67
CA ARG A 317 -4.27 9.86 -2.04
C ARG A 317 -4.26 8.57 -2.87
N ALA A 318 -3.50 7.56 -2.45
CA ALA A 318 -3.32 6.34 -3.23
C ALA A 318 -4.54 5.41 -3.15
N ALA A 319 -5.38 5.57 -2.13
CA ALA A 319 -6.63 4.83 -1.98
C ALA A 319 -7.75 5.75 -1.46
N GLY A 320 -9.01 5.38 -1.70
CA GLY A 320 -10.15 6.11 -1.17
C GLY A 320 -10.28 6.00 0.35
N SER A 321 -9.69 4.96 0.95
CA SER A 321 -9.70 4.73 2.40
C SER A 321 -8.72 3.62 2.80
N GLY A 322 -8.36 3.52 4.09
CA GLY A 322 -7.50 2.44 4.62
C GLY A 322 -6.00 2.75 4.66
N TYR A 323 -5.59 3.99 4.36
CA TYR A 323 -4.23 4.45 4.65
C TYR A 323 -3.93 4.36 6.15
N VAL A 324 -2.71 3.92 6.48
CA VAL A 324 -2.14 3.93 7.84
C VAL A 324 -0.79 4.64 7.81
N ASP A 325 -0.32 5.11 8.95
CA ASP A 325 1.07 5.52 9.06
C ASP A 325 2.00 4.32 8.80
N PRO A 326 3.09 4.44 8.02
CA PRO A 326 4.01 3.32 7.77
C PRO A 326 4.56 2.66 9.05
N SER A 327 4.69 3.40 10.16
CA SER A 327 5.07 2.81 11.44
C SER A 327 4.04 1.79 11.97
N MET A 328 2.76 1.94 11.66
CA MET A 328 1.72 0.96 12.01
C MET A 328 1.86 -0.35 11.23
N VAL A 329 2.44 -0.30 10.02
CA VAL A 329 2.80 -1.52 9.28
C VAL A 329 3.90 -2.26 10.03
N ASN A 330 4.90 -1.55 10.58
CA ASN A 330 5.94 -2.14 11.41
C ASN A 330 5.37 -2.75 12.70
N ASP A 331 4.42 -2.08 13.34
CA ASP A 331 3.71 -2.62 14.52
C ASP A 331 2.93 -3.90 14.18
N ALA A 332 2.24 -3.95 13.03
CA ALA A 332 1.56 -5.14 12.56
C ALA A 332 2.54 -6.30 12.27
N LEU A 333 3.68 -6.00 11.64
CA LEU A 333 4.74 -6.99 11.38
C LEU A 333 5.34 -7.51 12.69
N ASP A 334 5.61 -6.65 13.67
CA ASP A 334 6.08 -7.06 14.99
C ASP A 334 5.02 -7.88 15.73
N CYS A 335 3.74 -7.53 15.59
CA CYS A 335 2.67 -8.28 16.22
C CYS A 335 2.59 -9.69 15.63
N LEU A 336 2.58 -9.82 14.30
CA LEU A 336 2.54 -11.11 13.64
C LEU A 336 3.78 -11.96 13.95
N THR A 337 4.97 -11.36 13.93
CA THR A 337 6.24 -12.12 14.02
C THR A 337 6.75 -12.36 15.44
N LYS A 338 6.38 -11.50 16.40
CA LYS A 338 6.92 -11.50 17.78
C LYS A 338 5.84 -11.41 18.86
N LEU A 339 4.58 -11.19 18.51
CA LEU A 339 3.48 -10.88 19.45
C LEU A 339 3.76 -9.62 20.30
N THR A 340 4.43 -8.63 19.71
CA THR A 340 4.72 -7.32 20.31
C THR A 340 4.10 -6.21 19.46
N ASN A 341 3.75 -5.07 20.06
CA ASN A 341 3.09 -3.96 19.34
C ASN A 341 1.75 -4.35 18.69
N CYS A 342 1.07 -5.36 19.24
CA CYS A 342 -0.32 -5.69 18.88
C CYS A 342 -1.30 -4.64 19.43
N GLY A 343 -2.46 -4.52 18.80
CA GLY A 343 -3.61 -3.81 19.35
C GLY A 343 -4.45 -4.71 20.28
N ASP A 344 -5.78 -4.58 20.22
CA ASP A 344 -6.68 -5.43 20.99
C ASP A 344 -6.71 -6.87 20.45
N PHE A 345 -6.47 -7.04 19.15
CA PHE A 345 -6.27 -8.36 18.54
C PHE A 345 -4.82 -8.79 18.69
N THR A 346 -4.62 -10.03 19.13
CA THR A 346 -3.31 -10.68 19.17
C THR A 346 -3.45 -12.09 18.59
N PRO A 347 -2.66 -12.48 17.58
CA PRO A 347 -2.69 -13.84 17.07
C PRO A 347 -2.35 -14.87 18.17
N ASP A 348 -2.94 -16.07 18.09
CA ASP A 348 -2.71 -17.15 19.08
C ASP A 348 -1.25 -17.65 19.15
N ARG A 349 -0.45 -17.33 18.13
CA ARG A 349 0.99 -17.66 18.05
C ARG A 349 1.72 -16.65 17.17
N ALA A 350 3.02 -16.54 17.38
CA ALA A 350 3.91 -15.81 16.48
C ALA A 350 4.11 -16.56 15.15
N TYR A 351 4.32 -15.80 14.09
CA TYR A 351 4.59 -16.22 12.71
C TYR A 351 5.92 -15.60 12.25
N PRO A 352 7.08 -16.12 12.69
CA PRO A 352 8.36 -15.67 12.14
C PRO A 352 8.44 -16.00 10.65
N GLY A 353 9.21 -15.21 9.89
CA GLY A 353 9.33 -15.36 8.45
C GLY A 353 8.13 -14.83 7.65
N ILE A 354 7.33 -13.90 8.19
CA ILE A 354 6.30 -13.19 7.41
C ILE A 354 6.92 -12.58 6.15
N GLY A 355 6.22 -12.72 5.02
CA GLY A 355 6.70 -12.38 3.68
C GLY A 355 6.95 -10.89 3.44
N GLY A 356 6.45 -10.01 4.30
CA GLY A 356 6.76 -8.57 4.29
C GLY A 356 5.54 -7.71 4.02
N ALA A 357 5.70 -6.73 3.13
CA ALA A 357 4.68 -5.72 2.86
C ALA A 357 4.58 -5.40 1.37
N MET A 358 3.48 -4.76 0.99
CA MET A 358 3.25 -4.25 -0.35
C MET A 358 2.70 -2.84 -0.28
N THR A 359 3.00 -2.02 -1.29
CA THR A 359 2.30 -0.75 -1.44
C THR A 359 1.74 -0.48 -2.82
N TRP A 360 0.52 0.04 -2.81
CA TRP A 360 0.00 0.88 -3.88
C TRP A 360 0.32 2.34 -3.53
N SER A 361 1.33 2.97 -4.12
CA SER A 361 2.24 2.48 -5.16
C SER A 361 3.59 3.18 -5.06
N ILE A 362 4.60 2.70 -5.81
CA ILE A 362 5.92 3.33 -5.88
C ILE A 362 5.80 4.80 -6.30
N ASN A 363 5.02 5.06 -7.35
CA ASN A 363 4.80 6.41 -7.88
C ASN A 363 4.09 7.33 -6.88
N TRP A 364 3.19 6.78 -6.07
CA TRP A 364 2.54 7.51 -4.99
C TRP A 364 3.49 7.78 -3.82
N ASP A 365 4.33 6.81 -3.44
CA ASP A 365 5.33 6.99 -2.39
C ASP A 365 6.39 8.04 -2.79
N ALA A 366 6.77 8.07 -4.07
CA ALA A 366 7.64 9.12 -4.61
C ALA A 366 7.09 10.54 -4.39
N THR A 367 5.77 10.73 -4.26
CA THR A 367 5.17 12.06 -4.00
C THR A 367 5.46 12.60 -2.59
N ASN A 368 5.90 11.74 -1.66
CA ASN A 368 6.20 12.10 -0.28
C ASN A 368 7.66 11.82 0.13
N GLY A 369 8.54 11.51 -0.82
CA GLY A 369 9.93 11.17 -0.54
C GLY A 369 10.16 9.73 -0.06
N TYR A 370 9.38 8.77 -0.58
CA TYR A 370 9.52 7.34 -0.29
C TYR A 370 9.37 6.98 1.19
N ARG A 371 8.51 7.69 1.90
CA ARG A 371 8.34 7.52 3.35
C ARG A 371 7.87 6.11 3.68
N PHE A 372 6.99 5.51 2.87
CA PHE A 372 6.53 4.14 3.10
C PHE A 372 7.70 3.16 2.97
N ALA A 373 8.42 3.19 1.84
CA ALA A 373 9.54 2.29 1.59
C ALA A 373 10.63 2.42 2.67
N ASN A 374 11.08 3.64 2.96
CA ASN A 374 12.14 3.89 3.95
C ASN A 374 11.77 3.39 5.35
N THR A 375 10.49 3.53 5.74
CA THR A 375 10.03 3.12 7.07
C THR A 375 9.84 1.61 7.18
N VAL A 376 9.26 0.99 6.15
CA VAL A 376 8.85 -0.41 6.18
C VAL A 376 10.01 -1.33 5.83
N ALA A 377 10.73 -1.08 4.73
CA ALA A 377 11.90 -1.87 4.36
C ALA A 377 13.01 -1.75 5.41
N GLY A 378 13.20 -0.56 5.99
CA GLY A 378 14.13 -0.32 7.09
C GLY A 378 13.86 -1.15 8.35
N HIS A 379 12.63 -1.67 8.51
CA HIS A 379 12.23 -2.51 9.65
C HIS A 379 12.52 -4.00 9.44
N PHE A 380 12.64 -4.46 8.19
CA PHE A 380 12.76 -5.90 7.87
C PHE A 380 13.97 -6.57 8.51
N GLY A 381 15.10 -5.88 8.61
CA GLY A 381 16.30 -6.40 9.28
C GLY A 381 16.11 -6.68 10.78
N SER A 382 15.02 -6.20 11.38
CA SER A 382 14.65 -6.48 12.78
C SER A 382 13.71 -7.67 12.95
N LEU A 383 13.17 -8.22 11.87
CA LEU A 383 12.21 -9.31 11.91
C LEU A 383 12.92 -10.66 12.10
N PRO A 384 12.33 -11.60 12.85
CA PRO A 384 12.87 -12.94 12.96
C PRO A 384 12.71 -13.70 11.64
N ALA A 385 13.77 -14.41 11.25
CA ALA A 385 13.81 -15.27 10.07
C ALA A 385 12.84 -16.46 10.15
#